data_AF-A0A2B7WK96-F1
#
_entry.id   AF-A0A2B7WK96-F1
#
_cell.length_a   1.000
_cell.length_b   1.000
_cell.length_c   1.000
_cell.angle_alpha   90.00
_cell.angle_beta   90.00
_cell.angle_gamma   90.00
#
_symmetry.space_group_name_H-M   'P 1'
#
loop_
_entity.id
_entity.type
_entity.pdbx_description
1 polymer ?
#
loop_
_entity_poly.entity_id
_entity_poly.type
_entity_poly.pdbx_seq_one_letter_code
_entity_poly.pdbx_strand_id
1 'polypeptide(L)'
;MKLDQAVMDLLQLDAASTTVTRAGGGCSSASAAKITTKLADGSEKRFFMKTAAGEEGKVMVQGEDASLKAIHSIVPTLCPQSFGWGPLSSSPSTYFLVVDYLDSSAPSSTSRSTKPNNNNNNSSSSSPSDPFQQLPRKSLAQKLAQLHTTPAPIPAGYSTPQFGFPVTTCCGDTPQDNSYKSSWAEFYAENRLRFILQRAEAENGVDAELHKLAETTISRVVPRLLGDGHLNNGEGVTPVVVHGDLWAGNAGEGSLGGRPVEEVIFDPSAFYGHGEFEMGIMRMFGGFGGRFLEGYYKLCPRDEPVGEYEDRVRLYELILVAIRRKVMRNQLSRLLITRPCSFHNPYIKRGTKYYYILLSPPSLAAAQLQHPTTTTTNVIPPPRHSIAFSTSSYFSNSNYNYNYNNHQDTLTSSHSSTSSSSPSPNTNTPTMSSDDAYAAFLEKANQDPSNTDSVTQSNPRHTSQALQTKTADDPQRIPTVLNDVESYYISDTDEVFEAVALVWEGAGEGRWPSAEQFKSLILPDANLASAKDIEVSIMTPTTFDPRNQYATVMHAVRAAMGEDDGNGEIKVYRVQMDVTRVEYWVIGLDQKGAQRKGGEGRIVGLRAKAVES
;
A
#
# COMPACT_ATOMS: atom_id res chain seq x y z
N MET A 1 16.78 8.49 -28.29
CA MET A 1 16.82 9.72 -27.48
C MET A 1 18.26 9.94 -27.04
N LYS A 2 18.80 11.17 -27.10
CA LYS A 2 20.13 11.47 -26.57
C LYS A 2 20.01 11.75 -25.07
N LEU A 3 20.94 11.23 -24.26
CA LEU A 3 20.96 11.51 -22.82
C LEU A 3 21.34 12.98 -22.57
N ASP A 4 20.71 13.61 -21.58
CA ASP A 4 20.99 14.99 -21.21
C ASP A 4 22.39 15.14 -20.60
N GLN A 5 23.06 16.26 -20.86
CA GLN A 5 24.44 16.50 -20.40
C GLN A 5 24.56 16.47 -18.88
N ALA A 6 23.58 17.03 -18.15
CA ALA A 6 23.63 17.04 -16.69
C ALA A 6 23.60 15.61 -16.10
N VAL A 7 22.88 14.70 -16.76
CA VAL A 7 22.81 13.29 -16.35
C VAL A 7 24.10 12.55 -16.68
N MET A 8 24.71 12.83 -17.85
CA MET A 8 26.02 12.28 -18.22
C MET A 8 27.11 12.75 -17.24
N ASP A 9 27.09 14.03 -16.85
CA ASP A 9 28.06 14.61 -15.92
C ASP A 9 27.89 14.02 -14.51
N LEU A 10 26.64 13.86 -14.03
CA LEU A 10 26.35 13.24 -12.74
C LEU A 10 26.89 11.80 -12.67
N LEU A 11 26.62 11.01 -13.70
CA LEU A 11 26.98 9.59 -13.73
C LEU A 11 28.40 9.32 -14.27
N GLN A 12 29.08 10.35 -14.78
CA GLN A 12 30.38 10.27 -15.44
C GLN A 12 30.39 9.25 -16.61
N LEU A 13 29.36 9.29 -17.46
CA LEU A 13 29.18 8.34 -18.56
C LEU A 13 29.69 8.86 -19.90
N ASP A 14 30.15 7.94 -20.76
CA ASP A 14 30.48 8.23 -22.16
C ASP A 14 29.22 8.10 -23.04
N ALA A 15 28.88 9.18 -23.73
CA ALA A 15 27.77 9.25 -24.68
C ALA A 15 27.85 8.19 -25.79
N ALA A 16 29.04 7.79 -26.23
CA ALA A 16 29.20 6.80 -27.30
C ALA A 16 28.80 5.38 -26.88
N SER A 17 28.82 5.10 -25.57
CA SER A 17 28.52 3.80 -24.99
C SER A 17 27.17 3.73 -24.26
N THR A 18 26.42 4.84 -24.26
CA THR A 18 25.20 5.02 -23.48
C THR A 18 23.97 5.12 -24.37
N THR A 19 22.92 4.39 -24.01
CA THR A 19 21.61 4.40 -24.66
C THR A 19 20.51 4.74 -23.67
N VAL A 20 19.49 5.46 -24.14
CA VAL A 20 18.33 5.84 -23.33
C VAL A 20 17.06 5.39 -24.04
N THR A 21 16.25 4.63 -23.32
CA THR A 21 14.93 4.19 -23.75
C THR A 21 13.89 4.71 -22.79
N ARG A 22 12.76 5.23 -23.28
CA ARG A 22 11.61 5.51 -22.41
C ARG A 22 11.22 4.23 -21.68
N ALA A 23 10.95 4.33 -20.39
CA ALA A 23 10.44 3.25 -19.56
C ALA A 23 9.00 3.60 -19.17
N GLY A 24 8.10 2.62 -19.16
CA GLY A 24 6.80 2.78 -18.52
C GLY A 24 6.97 2.86 -16.99
N GLY A 25 6.04 3.51 -16.28
CA GLY A 25 5.99 3.50 -14.81
C GLY A 25 6.45 4.77 -14.08
N GLY A 26 6.14 5.96 -14.60
CA GLY A 26 6.21 7.19 -13.80
C GLY A 26 4.91 7.45 -13.02
N CYS A 27 4.97 8.15 -11.88
CA CYS A 27 3.78 8.70 -11.24
C CYS A 27 3.15 9.79 -12.13
N SER A 28 1.91 10.21 -11.84
CA SER A 28 1.10 11.13 -12.67
C SER A 28 1.76 12.47 -13.05
N SER A 29 2.88 12.84 -12.42
CA SER A 29 3.65 14.06 -12.65
C SER A 29 5.10 13.84 -13.12
N ALA A 30 5.56 12.58 -13.31
CA ALA A 30 6.93 12.26 -13.68
C ALA A 30 7.04 11.32 -14.89
N SER A 31 8.01 11.56 -15.77
CA SER A 31 8.35 10.65 -16.88
C SER A 31 9.51 9.73 -16.50
N ALA A 32 9.50 8.49 -16.99
CA ALA A 32 10.49 7.47 -16.67
C ALA A 32 11.33 7.06 -17.90
N ALA A 33 12.61 6.80 -17.65
CA ALA A 33 13.56 6.33 -18.67
C ALA A 33 14.54 5.30 -18.09
N LYS A 34 14.89 4.33 -18.91
CA LYS A 34 16.01 3.41 -18.65
C LYS A 34 17.26 3.92 -19.38
N ILE A 35 18.35 4.02 -18.65
CA ILE A 35 19.68 4.34 -19.17
C ILE A 35 20.50 3.05 -19.13
N THR A 36 21.05 2.64 -20.26
CA THR A 36 21.96 1.49 -20.36
C THR A 36 23.30 1.96 -20.89
N THR A 37 24.39 1.71 -20.15
CA THR A 37 25.77 2.03 -20.55
C THR A 37 26.63 0.78 -20.55
N LYS A 38 27.59 0.71 -21.47
CA LYS A 38 28.67 -0.29 -21.43
C LYS A 38 29.86 0.26 -20.67
N LEU A 39 30.34 -0.49 -19.68
CA LEU A 39 31.53 -0.16 -18.91
C LEU A 39 32.80 -0.59 -19.67
N ALA A 40 33.96 -0.08 -19.23
CA ALA A 40 35.26 -0.37 -19.85
C ALA A 40 35.63 -1.87 -19.84
N ASP A 41 35.09 -2.64 -18.91
CA ASP A 41 35.26 -4.09 -18.82
C ASP A 41 34.31 -4.89 -19.74
N GLY A 42 33.48 -4.19 -20.52
CA GLY A 42 32.49 -4.77 -21.43
C GLY A 42 31.17 -5.16 -20.76
N SER A 43 31.04 -5.02 -19.44
CA SER A 43 29.79 -5.25 -18.73
C SER A 43 28.78 -4.14 -18.97
N GLU A 44 27.49 -4.44 -18.80
CA GLU A 44 26.43 -3.44 -18.90
C GLU A 44 26.00 -2.97 -17.51
N LYS A 45 25.85 -1.65 -17.36
CA LYS A 45 25.21 -1.04 -16.18
C LYS A 45 23.93 -0.32 -16.60
N ARG A 46 22.89 -0.47 -15.79
CA ARG A 46 21.56 0.09 -16.04
C ARG A 46 21.15 1.02 -14.91
N PHE A 47 20.50 2.11 -15.26
CA PHE A 47 19.93 3.08 -14.34
C PHE A 47 18.47 3.36 -14.70
N PHE A 48 17.69 3.72 -13.69
CA PHE A 48 16.35 4.24 -13.86
C PHE A 48 16.37 5.74 -13.60
N MET A 49 15.78 6.52 -14.49
CA MET A 49 15.69 7.96 -14.39
C MET A 49 14.23 8.39 -14.36
N LYS A 50 13.87 9.19 -13.37
CA LYS A 50 12.60 9.92 -13.31
C LYS A 50 12.84 11.38 -13.67
N THR A 51 11.87 12.04 -14.31
CA THR A 51 11.91 13.49 -14.58
C THR A 51 10.60 14.15 -14.19
N ALA A 52 10.63 15.29 -13.51
CA ALA A 52 9.44 16.06 -13.15
C ALA A 52 9.65 17.56 -13.47
N ALA A 53 8.60 18.26 -13.88
CA ALA A 53 8.68 19.67 -14.30
C ALA A 53 8.20 20.64 -13.19
N GLY A 54 8.72 21.86 -13.23
CA GLY A 54 8.34 22.94 -12.32
C GLY A 54 8.94 22.81 -10.91
N GLU A 55 8.62 23.77 -10.05
CA GLU A 55 9.10 23.77 -8.65
C GLU A 55 8.50 22.63 -7.83
N GLU A 56 7.26 22.20 -8.12
CA GLU A 56 6.69 21.01 -7.49
C GLU A 56 7.48 19.75 -7.87
N GLY A 57 7.84 19.59 -9.14
CA GLY A 57 8.68 18.50 -9.62
C GLY A 57 10.06 18.48 -8.96
N LYS A 58 10.66 19.65 -8.73
CA LYS A 58 11.91 19.79 -7.97
C LYS A 58 11.80 19.23 -6.56
N VAL A 59 10.75 19.62 -5.83
CA VAL A 59 10.49 19.17 -4.46
C VAL A 59 10.30 17.66 -4.43
N MET A 60 9.57 17.09 -5.40
CA MET A 60 9.37 15.64 -5.51
C MET A 60 10.69 14.89 -5.68
N VAL A 61 11.51 15.24 -6.68
CA VAL A 61 12.77 14.51 -6.94
C VAL A 61 13.80 14.70 -5.84
N GLN A 62 13.85 15.88 -5.21
CA GLN A 62 14.73 16.16 -4.08
C GLN A 62 14.32 15.35 -2.84
N GLY A 63 13.02 15.28 -2.56
CA GLY A 63 12.47 14.51 -1.46
C GLY A 63 12.72 13.01 -1.62
N GLU A 64 12.51 12.48 -2.83
CA GLU A 64 12.75 11.07 -3.15
C GLU A 64 14.24 10.71 -3.06
N ASP A 65 15.14 11.56 -3.59
CA ASP A 65 16.60 11.37 -3.45
C ASP A 65 17.04 11.27 -1.98
N ALA A 66 16.60 12.22 -1.15
CA ALA A 66 16.94 12.25 0.27
C ALA A 66 16.36 11.04 1.02
N SER A 67 15.16 10.61 0.64
CA SER A 67 14.48 9.45 1.21
C SER A 67 15.22 8.15 0.89
N LEU A 68 15.58 7.93 -0.38
CA LEU A 68 16.35 6.76 -0.81
C LEU A 68 17.72 6.73 -0.13
N LYS A 69 18.42 7.87 -0.03
CA LYS A 69 19.70 7.96 0.68
C LYS A 69 19.57 7.61 2.17
N ALA A 70 18.52 8.09 2.85
CA ALA A 70 18.28 7.78 4.25
C ALA A 70 18.07 6.28 4.46
N ILE A 71 17.20 5.65 3.67
CA ILE A 71 16.93 4.20 3.75
C ILE A 71 18.19 3.39 3.39
N HIS A 72 18.83 3.72 2.27
CA HIS A 72 20.02 3.02 1.78
C HIS A 72 21.21 3.13 2.74
N SER A 73 21.33 4.21 3.52
CA SER A 73 22.39 4.35 4.52
C SER A 73 22.27 3.36 5.68
N ILE A 74 21.06 2.90 5.98
CA ILE A 74 20.77 1.95 7.07
C ILE A 74 20.68 0.53 6.54
N VAL A 75 19.94 0.34 5.44
CA VAL A 75 19.73 -0.96 4.80
C VAL A 75 19.99 -0.84 3.29
N PRO A 76 21.26 -0.94 2.85
CA PRO A 76 21.64 -0.76 1.44
C PRO A 76 20.95 -1.71 0.45
N THR A 77 20.40 -2.82 0.94
CA THR A 77 19.69 -3.81 0.13
C THR A 77 18.18 -3.66 0.13
N LEU A 78 17.62 -2.64 0.82
CA LEU A 78 16.18 -2.46 0.95
C LEU A 78 15.57 -1.62 -0.18
N CYS A 79 16.29 -0.63 -0.71
CA CYS A 79 15.79 0.24 -1.78
C CYS A 79 16.86 0.46 -2.87
N PRO A 80 16.47 0.97 -4.06
CA PRO A 80 17.42 1.45 -5.05
C PRO A 80 18.41 2.46 -4.46
N GLN A 81 19.68 2.40 -4.87
CA GLN A 81 20.61 3.49 -4.58
C GLN A 81 20.24 4.72 -5.40
N SER A 82 20.18 5.89 -4.76
CA SER A 82 20.14 7.16 -5.50
C SER A 82 21.55 7.62 -5.87
N PHE A 83 21.74 7.93 -7.14
CA PHE A 83 22.97 8.54 -7.67
C PHE A 83 22.92 10.07 -7.63
N GLY A 84 21.72 10.64 -7.56
CA GLY A 84 21.49 12.08 -7.41
C GLY A 84 20.38 12.62 -8.29
N TRP A 85 20.14 13.91 -8.14
CA TRP A 85 19.10 14.66 -8.84
C TRP A 85 19.63 16.04 -9.26
N GLY A 86 18.95 16.68 -10.21
CA GLY A 86 19.30 18.03 -10.65
C GLY A 86 18.43 18.53 -11.80
N PRO A 87 18.57 19.80 -12.22
CA PRO A 87 17.92 20.31 -13.42
C PRO A 87 18.55 19.71 -14.68
N LEU A 88 17.74 19.43 -15.71
CA LEU A 88 18.25 19.05 -17.03
C LEU A 88 18.92 20.24 -17.71
N SER A 89 20.02 20.00 -18.42
CA SER A 89 20.71 21.04 -19.21
C SER A 89 19.85 21.53 -20.38
N SER A 90 19.11 20.62 -21.01
CA SER A 90 18.23 20.92 -22.14
C SER A 90 16.91 21.59 -21.75
N SER A 91 16.45 21.39 -20.50
CA SER A 91 15.22 21.96 -19.97
C SER A 91 15.42 22.31 -18.48
N PRO A 92 15.94 23.51 -18.16
CA PRO A 92 16.29 23.87 -16.78
C PRO A 92 15.11 23.91 -15.80
N SER A 93 13.87 23.98 -16.30
CA SER A 93 12.64 23.87 -15.49
C SER A 93 12.16 22.43 -15.30
N THR A 94 12.93 21.43 -15.76
CA THR A 94 12.66 20.01 -15.59
C THR A 94 13.80 19.40 -14.80
N TYR A 95 13.47 18.70 -13.73
CA TYR A 95 14.42 18.09 -12.82
C TYR A 95 14.40 16.58 -13.00
N PHE A 96 15.56 15.94 -12.85
CA PHE A 96 15.71 14.50 -12.95
C PHE A 96 16.17 13.90 -11.62
N LEU A 97 15.88 12.63 -11.41
CA LEU A 97 16.43 11.75 -10.37
C LEU A 97 16.96 10.49 -11.04
N VAL A 98 18.18 10.07 -10.72
CA VAL A 98 18.75 8.81 -11.19
C VAL A 98 18.98 7.84 -10.05
N VAL A 99 18.48 6.62 -10.21
CA VAL A 99 18.58 5.54 -9.24
C VAL A 99 19.02 4.22 -9.91
N ASP A 100 19.32 3.21 -9.10
CA ASP A 100 19.53 1.84 -9.60
C ASP A 100 18.35 1.37 -10.45
N TYR A 101 18.64 0.71 -11.57
CA TYR A 101 17.62 -0.01 -12.31
C TYR A 101 17.29 -1.32 -11.61
N LEU A 102 16.00 -1.61 -11.48
CA LEU A 102 15.50 -2.89 -10.98
C LEU A 102 15.32 -3.88 -12.13
N ASP A 103 16.16 -4.90 -12.18
CA ASP A 103 15.98 -6.01 -13.13
C ASP A 103 14.98 -7.03 -12.55
N SER A 104 13.79 -7.11 -13.16
CA SER A 104 12.75 -8.10 -12.79
C SER A 104 13.06 -9.51 -13.27
N SER A 105 13.98 -9.67 -14.22
CA SER A 105 14.44 -10.96 -14.68
C SER A 105 15.50 -11.50 -13.72
N ALA A 106 15.21 -12.63 -13.06
CA ALA A 106 16.26 -13.42 -12.42
C ALA A 106 17.41 -13.62 -13.44
N PRO A 107 18.68 -13.38 -13.07
CA PRO A 107 19.77 -13.77 -13.96
C PRO A 107 19.57 -15.25 -14.27
N SER A 108 19.52 -15.58 -15.56
CA SER A 108 19.29 -16.93 -16.05
C SER A 108 20.46 -17.83 -15.63
N SER A 109 20.44 -18.33 -14.41
CA SER A 109 21.26 -19.47 -14.02
C SER A 109 20.38 -20.70 -14.13
N THR A 110 20.59 -21.45 -15.20
CA THR A 110 20.37 -22.88 -15.26
C THR A 110 21.11 -23.52 -14.07
N SER A 111 20.47 -23.58 -12.91
CA SER A 111 20.92 -24.35 -11.76
C SER A 111 19.73 -24.57 -10.84
N ARG A 112 19.18 -25.78 -10.97
CA ARG A 112 18.19 -26.34 -10.06
C ARG A 112 18.76 -26.25 -8.64
N SER A 113 18.01 -25.58 -7.76
CA SER A 113 18.20 -25.60 -6.31
C SER A 113 18.50 -27.02 -5.82
N THR A 114 19.76 -27.28 -5.50
CA THR A 114 20.13 -28.30 -4.52
C THR A 114 20.38 -27.57 -3.21
N LYS A 115 19.81 -28.16 -2.14
CA LYS A 115 19.88 -27.70 -0.74
C LYS A 115 21.28 -27.16 -0.37
N PRO A 116 21.37 -26.17 0.53
CA PRO A 116 22.65 -25.63 0.95
C PRO A 116 23.43 -26.72 1.68
N ASN A 117 24.46 -27.25 1.02
CA ASN A 117 25.43 -28.12 1.67
C ASN A 117 26.56 -27.24 2.16
N ASN A 118 26.70 -27.20 3.49
CA ASN A 118 27.72 -26.45 4.18
C ASN A 118 29.08 -27.13 3.95
N ASN A 119 29.87 -26.64 3.00
CA ASN A 119 31.28 -26.99 2.89
C ASN A 119 32.08 -25.82 2.32
N ASN A 120 32.85 -25.20 3.22
CA ASN A 120 33.95 -24.30 2.91
C ASN A 120 34.88 -24.93 1.88
N ASN A 121 35.12 -24.25 0.76
CA ASN A 121 36.43 -24.25 0.12
C ASN A 121 36.65 -22.97 -0.70
N ASN A 122 37.75 -22.30 -0.36
CA ASN A 122 38.32 -21.17 -1.05
C ASN A 122 38.56 -21.48 -2.54
N SER A 123 38.07 -20.61 -3.41
CA SER A 123 38.74 -20.36 -4.69
C SER A 123 38.59 -18.89 -5.05
N SER A 124 39.73 -18.21 -5.10
CA SER A 124 39.92 -16.82 -5.47
C SER A 124 39.76 -16.60 -6.97
N SER A 125 38.78 -15.80 -7.38
CA SER A 125 38.82 -15.06 -8.64
C SER A 125 38.44 -13.60 -8.36
N SER A 126 39.45 -12.74 -8.52
CA SER A 126 39.43 -11.32 -8.24
C SER A 126 38.74 -10.55 -9.37
N SER A 127 37.45 -10.29 -9.23
CA SER A 127 36.84 -9.02 -9.65
C SER A 127 36.59 -8.20 -8.39
N PRO A 128 36.49 -6.86 -8.45
CA PRO A 128 36.11 -6.09 -7.27
C PRO A 128 34.69 -6.50 -6.92
N SER A 129 34.54 -7.46 -6.00
CA SER A 129 33.24 -7.95 -5.59
C SER A 129 32.52 -6.78 -4.95
N ASP A 130 31.40 -6.39 -5.55
CA ASP A 130 30.50 -5.41 -4.96
C ASP A 130 30.33 -5.74 -3.46
N PRO A 131 30.67 -4.83 -2.52
CA PRO A 131 30.61 -5.09 -1.09
C PRO A 131 29.21 -5.55 -0.64
N PHE A 132 28.17 -5.25 -1.43
CA PHE A 132 26.80 -5.66 -1.16
C PHE A 132 26.47 -7.10 -1.62
N GLN A 133 27.28 -7.72 -2.50
CA GLN A 133 27.10 -9.13 -2.89
C GLN A 133 27.44 -10.11 -1.77
N GLN A 134 28.19 -9.68 -0.75
CA GLN A 134 28.63 -10.52 0.38
C GLN A 134 27.70 -10.44 1.60
N LEU A 135 26.65 -9.59 1.56
CA LEU A 135 25.74 -9.44 2.69
C LEU A 135 24.84 -10.69 2.86
N PRO A 136 24.55 -11.12 4.10
CA PRO A 136 23.61 -12.21 4.34
C PRO A 136 22.21 -11.82 3.86
N ARG A 137 21.56 -12.71 3.10
CA ARG A 137 20.19 -12.50 2.63
C ARG A 137 19.23 -12.31 3.81
N LYS A 138 18.53 -11.19 3.83
CA LYS A 138 17.50 -10.84 4.81
C LYS A 138 16.13 -10.81 4.14
N SER A 139 15.10 -11.31 4.82
CA SER A 139 13.72 -11.11 4.38
C SER A 139 13.32 -9.64 4.46
N LEU A 140 12.26 -9.25 3.76
CA LEU A 140 11.72 -7.89 3.84
C LEU A 140 11.40 -7.48 5.28
N ALA A 141 10.84 -8.40 6.07
CA ALA A 141 10.54 -8.18 7.49
C ALA A 141 11.81 -7.89 8.32
N GLN A 142 12.91 -8.60 8.06
CA GLN A 142 14.20 -8.36 8.72
C GLN A 142 14.81 -7.03 8.31
N LYS A 143 14.72 -6.68 7.02
CA LYS A 143 15.20 -5.39 6.49
C LYS A 143 14.40 -4.23 7.08
N LEU A 144 13.08 -4.31 7.10
CA LEU A 144 12.22 -3.26 7.66
C LEU A 144 12.40 -3.14 9.18
N ALA A 145 12.49 -4.25 9.91
CA ALA A 145 12.77 -4.20 11.34
C ALA A 145 14.14 -3.57 11.63
N GLN A 146 15.17 -3.84 10.83
CA GLN A 146 16.46 -3.15 10.95
C GLN A 146 16.31 -1.64 10.73
N LEU A 147 15.54 -1.22 9.73
CA LEU A 147 15.26 0.19 9.47
C LEU A 147 14.60 0.86 10.70
N HIS A 148 13.55 0.23 11.24
CA HIS A 148 12.76 0.76 12.35
C HIS A 148 13.37 0.55 13.75
N THR A 149 14.50 -0.15 13.85
CA THR A 149 15.25 -0.30 15.12
C THR A 149 16.56 0.48 15.11
N THR A 150 16.89 1.14 13.99
CA THR A 150 18.06 2.02 13.88
C THR A 150 17.65 3.46 14.15
N PRO A 151 18.19 4.12 15.21
CA PRO A 151 17.89 5.52 15.47
C PRO A 151 18.24 6.43 14.30
N ALA A 152 17.38 7.40 14.02
CA ALA A 152 17.63 8.44 13.02
C ALA A 152 18.86 9.29 13.40
N PRO A 153 19.59 9.83 12.42
CA PRO A 153 20.73 10.71 12.69
C PRO A 153 20.27 12.00 13.39
N ILE A 154 21.16 12.56 14.21
CA ILE A 154 20.94 13.86 14.86
C ILE A 154 21.06 14.96 13.81
N PRO A 155 20.01 15.77 13.56
CA PRO A 155 20.09 16.86 12.59
C PRO A 155 21.08 17.95 13.01
N ALA A 156 21.62 18.67 12.04
CA ALA A 156 22.51 19.79 12.31
C ALA A 156 21.81 20.85 13.19
N GLY A 157 22.50 21.31 14.24
CA GLY A 157 21.95 22.28 15.20
C GLY A 157 21.21 21.66 16.39
N TYR A 158 21.07 20.34 16.46
CA TYR A 158 20.44 19.64 17.58
C TYR A 158 21.45 18.76 18.34
N SER A 159 21.12 18.43 19.59
CA SER A 159 21.93 17.55 20.45
C SER A 159 21.33 16.15 20.62
N THR A 160 20.10 15.93 20.15
CA THR A 160 19.38 14.64 20.22
C THR A 160 18.65 14.38 18.90
N PRO A 161 18.33 13.11 18.57
CA PRO A 161 17.49 12.79 17.44
C PRO A 161 16.17 13.57 17.48
N GLN A 162 15.65 13.95 16.32
CA GLN A 162 14.41 14.72 16.17
C GLN A 162 13.46 14.01 15.21
N PHE A 163 12.16 14.20 15.39
CA PHE A 163 11.15 13.86 14.39
C PHE A 163 11.11 14.93 13.32
N GLY A 164 10.91 14.54 12.06
CA GLY A 164 11.00 15.44 10.89
C GLY A 164 11.96 14.91 9.84
N PHE A 165 12.43 15.76 8.94
CA PHE A 165 13.35 15.35 7.88
C PHE A 165 14.14 16.54 7.33
N PRO A 166 15.35 16.35 6.75
CA PRO A 166 16.18 17.47 6.28
C PRO A 166 15.57 18.25 5.12
N VAL A 167 14.63 17.65 4.39
CA VAL A 167 13.94 18.24 3.23
C VAL A 167 12.45 17.91 3.28
N THR A 168 11.65 18.70 2.57
CA THR A 168 10.26 18.34 2.25
C THR A 168 10.24 17.08 1.38
N THR A 169 9.42 16.11 1.76
CA THR A 169 9.12 14.91 0.97
C THR A 169 7.66 14.97 0.50
N CYS A 170 7.29 14.20 -0.53
CA CYS A 170 5.92 14.18 -1.05
C CYS A 170 5.33 12.79 -0.90
N CYS A 171 4.10 12.68 -0.38
CA CYS A 171 3.33 11.45 -0.40
C CYS A 171 2.31 11.59 -1.54
N GLY A 172 2.55 10.88 -2.65
CA GLY A 172 1.93 11.25 -3.93
C GLY A 172 2.38 12.64 -4.39
N ASP A 173 1.43 13.50 -4.77
CA ASP A 173 1.68 14.91 -5.12
C ASP A 173 1.60 15.86 -3.92
N THR A 174 1.31 15.36 -2.72
CA THR A 174 1.15 16.19 -1.52
C THR A 174 2.49 16.37 -0.79
N PRO A 175 3.05 17.59 -0.73
CA PRO A 175 4.24 17.87 0.08
C PRO A 175 3.95 17.66 1.56
N GLN A 176 4.93 17.20 2.33
CA GLN A 176 4.82 16.99 3.77
C GLN A 176 5.64 18.05 4.53
N ASP A 177 5.05 18.64 5.57
CA ASP A 177 5.82 19.44 6.52
C ASP A 177 6.74 18.53 7.33
N ASN A 178 8.04 18.70 7.15
CA ASN A 178 9.07 17.91 7.82
C ASN A 178 9.91 18.75 8.80
N SER A 179 9.42 19.93 9.19
CA SER A 179 10.08 20.75 10.21
C SER A 179 10.27 19.97 11.51
N TYR A 180 11.45 20.11 12.11
CA TYR A 180 11.85 19.25 13.22
C TYR A 180 11.08 19.54 14.51
N LYS A 181 10.76 18.46 15.22
CA LYS A 181 10.14 18.47 16.55
C LYS A 181 10.80 17.43 17.45
N SER A 182 10.87 17.71 18.75
CA SER A 182 11.43 16.79 19.74
C SER A 182 10.43 15.75 20.25
N SER A 183 9.12 16.00 20.11
CA SER A 183 8.04 15.12 20.57
C SER A 183 7.31 14.48 19.40
N TRP A 184 7.03 13.17 19.47
CA TRP A 184 6.29 12.48 18.43
C TRP A 184 4.84 12.95 18.37
N ALA A 185 4.21 13.11 19.53
CA ALA A 185 2.84 13.61 19.62
C ALA A 185 2.69 14.99 18.97
N GLU A 186 3.62 15.90 19.25
CA GLU A 186 3.61 17.25 18.65
C GLU A 186 3.83 17.20 17.14
N PHE A 187 4.83 16.43 16.68
CA PHE A 187 5.08 16.25 15.26
C PHE A 187 3.86 15.70 14.53
N TYR A 188 3.24 14.64 15.07
CA TYR A 188 2.08 14.03 14.46
C TYR A 188 0.85 14.96 14.47
N ALA A 189 0.64 15.70 15.54
CA ALA A 189 -0.43 16.69 15.65
C ALA A 189 -0.29 17.82 14.62
N GLU A 190 0.87 18.49 14.60
CA GLU A 190 1.11 19.70 13.80
C GLU A 190 1.44 19.36 12.35
N ASN A 191 2.50 18.58 12.14
CA ASN A 191 3.13 18.35 10.86
C ASN A 191 2.43 17.28 10.00
N ARG A 192 1.48 16.55 10.57
CA ARG A 192 0.69 15.53 9.85
C ARG A 192 -0.79 15.89 9.85
N LEU A 193 -1.46 15.81 11.00
CA LEU A 193 -2.92 16.00 11.07
C LEU A 193 -3.35 17.44 10.77
N ARG A 194 -2.78 18.43 11.45
CA ARG A 194 -3.17 19.83 11.22
C ARG A 194 -2.73 20.31 9.85
N PHE A 195 -1.55 19.91 9.41
CA PHE A 195 -1.06 20.18 8.06
C PHE A 195 -2.05 19.74 6.98
N ILE A 196 -2.51 18.47 7.01
CA ILE A 196 -3.47 18.00 5.98
C ILE A 196 -4.83 18.68 6.10
N LEU A 197 -5.28 18.99 7.32
CA LEU A 197 -6.54 19.72 7.54
C LEU A 197 -6.47 21.10 6.88
N GLN A 198 -5.41 21.86 7.16
CA GLN A 198 -5.21 23.20 6.60
C GLN A 198 -5.15 23.18 5.07
N ARG A 199 -4.50 22.17 4.49
CA ARG A 199 -4.50 21.98 3.03
C ARG A 199 -5.90 21.71 2.50
N ALA A 200 -6.62 20.76 3.11
CA ALA A 200 -7.96 20.41 2.69
C ALA A 200 -8.92 21.62 2.79
N GLU A 201 -8.79 22.43 3.84
CA GLU A 201 -9.58 23.66 4.04
C GLU A 201 -9.20 24.76 3.04
N ALA A 202 -7.91 24.92 2.71
CA ALA A 202 -7.47 25.88 1.70
C ALA A 202 -8.00 25.54 0.30
N GLU A 203 -8.11 24.25 -0.02
CA GLU A 203 -8.54 23.78 -1.34
C GLU A 203 -10.07 23.62 -1.48
N ASN A 204 -10.78 23.30 -0.39
CA ASN A 204 -12.23 23.02 -0.41
C ASN A 204 -13.10 24.03 0.34
N GLY A 205 -12.50 24.91 1.12
CA GLY A 205 -13.19 25.68 2.16
C GLY A 205 -13.32 24.89 3.48
N VAL A 206 -13.70 25.61 4.54
CA VAL A 206 -13.79 25.06 5.90
C VAL A 206 -15.09 24.29 6.09
N ASP A 207 -14.99 23.01 6.43
CA ASP A 207 -16.07 22.20 6.99
C ASP A 207 -15.98 22.23 8.52
N ALA A 208 -16.99 22.83 9.17
CA ALA A 208 -16.97 23.05 10.62
C ALA A 208 -17.01 21.75 11.43
N GLU A 209 -17.65 20.69 10.93
CA GLU A 209 -17.71 19.40 11.60
C GLU A 209 -16.36 18.69 11.50
N LEU A 210 -15.79 18.64 10.30
CA LEU A 210 -14.47 18.08 10.06
C LEU A 210 -13.39 18.80 10.87
N HIS A 211 -13.37 20.14 10.83
CA HIS A 211 -12.43 20.95 11.58
C HIS A 211 -12.51 20.63 13.07
N LYS A 212 -13.73 20.61 13.63
CA LYS A 212 -13.94 20.30 15.06
C LYS A 212 -13.48 18.89 15.41
N LEU A 213 -13.74 17.90 14.57
CA LEU A 213 -13.33 16.51 14.81
C LEU A 213 -11.81 16.35 14.72
N ALA A 214 -11.16 16.98 13.73
CA ALA A 214 -9.72 16.98 13.58
C ALA A 214 -9.05 17.66 14.78
N GLU A 215 -9.48 18.86 15.16
CA GLU A 215 -8.94 19.56 16.34
C GLU A 215 -9.22 18.81 17.66
N THR A 216 -10.35 18.11 17.77
CA THR A 216 -10.62 17.24 18.93
C THR A 216 -9.67 16.04 18.96
N THR A 217 -9.39 15.44 17.80
CA THR A 217 -8.44 14.33 17.68
C THR A 217 -7.03 14.80 18.06
N ILE A 218 -6.60 15.94 17.53
CA ILE A 218 -5.30 16.53 17.81
C ILE A 218 -5.16 16.89 19.30
N SER A 219 -6.15 17.57 19.87
CA SER A 219 -6.04 18.07 21.26
C SER A 219 -6.29 17.02 22.34
N ARG A 220 -6.94 15.88 22.02
CA ARG A 220 -7.31 14.86 23.02
C ARG A 220 -6.75 13.48 22.75
N VAL A 221 -6.86 12.99 21.51
CA VAL A 221 -6.52 11.60 21.17
C VAL A 221 -5.00 11.46 20.99
N VAL A 222 -4.39 12.37 20.23
CA VAL A 222 -2.94 12.37 20.00
C VAL A 222 -2.13 12.38 21.30
N PRO A 223 -2.31 13.33 22.25
CA PRO A 223 -1.53 13.31 23.49
C PRO A 223 -1.82 12.10 24.38
N ARG A 224 -3.02 11.52 24.30
CA ARG A 224 -3.41 10.35 25.10
C ARG A 224 -2.82 9.03 24.59
N LEU A 225 -2.63 8.90 23.28
CA LEU A 225 -2.08 7.68 22.66
C LEU A 225 -0.59 7.78 22.35
N LEU A 226 -0.11 8.97 22.00
CA LEU A 226 1.22 9.21 21.44
C LEU A 226 2.11 10.08 22.32
N GLY A 227 1.60 10.58 23.45
CA GLY A 227 2.35 11.46 24.34
C GLY A 227 3.62 10.78 24.87
N ASP A 228 4.72 11.53 24.94
CA ASP A 228 6.01 10.98 25.37
C ASP A 228 5.95 10.40 26.79
N GLY A 229 5.18 11.02 27.68
CA GLY A 229 4.93 10.53 29.04
C GLY A 229 4.02 9.29 29.14
N HIS A 230 3.47 8.83 28.02
CA HIS A 230 2.56 7.67 27.94
C HIS A 230 3.20 6.50 27.20
N LEU A 231 3.83 6.76 26.06
CA LEU A 231 4.53 5.73 25.28
C LEU A 231 5.75 5.19 26.03
N ASN A 232 5.96 3.88 25.91
CA ASN A 232 7.08 3.16 26.52
C ASN A 232 7.27 3.47 28.00
N ASN A 233 6.17 3.53 28.75
CA ASN A 233 6.15 3.83 30.18
C ASN A 233 6.75 5.20 30.55
N GLY A 234 6.64 6.17 29.66
CA GLY A 234 7.11 7.54 29.87
C GLY A 234 8.48 7.86 29.25
N GLU A 235 9.08 6.90 28.55
CA GLU A 235 10.35 7.09 27.84
C GLU A 235 10.17 7.60 26.41
N GLY A 236 8.93 7.72 25.92
CA GLY A 236 8.61 8.15 24.57
C GLY A 236 9.07 7.15 23.50
N VAL A 237 9.24 7.64 22.28
CA VAL A 237 9.71 6.83 21.14
C VAL A 237 10.96 7.44 20.54
N THR A 238 11.86 6.59 20.05
CA THR A 238 13.05 7.05 19.34
C THR A 238 12.69 7.33 17.88
N PRO A 239 13.04 8.49 17.31
CA PRO A 239 12.85 8.75 15.89
C PRO A 239 13.65 7.73 15.06
N VAL A 240 12.98 7.09 14.11
CA VAL A 240 13.59 6.16 13.15
C VAL A 240 13.18 6.53 11.74
N VAL A 241 13.96 6.11 10.74
CA VAL A 241 13.57 6.32 9.34
C VAL A 241 12.34 5.46 9.05
N VAL A 242 11.24 6.11 8.67
CA VAL A 242 10.06 5.44 8.10
C VAL A 242 10.07 5.65 6.59
N HIS A 243 9.57 4.67 5.85
CA HIS A 243 9.40 4.79 4.40
C HIS A 243 8.30 5.81 4.07
N GLY A 244 7.24 5.86 4.88
CA GLY A 244 6.20 6.90 4.82
C GLY A 244 5.12 6.67 3.77
N ASP A 245 5.38 5.80 2.78
CA ASP A 245 4.41 5.39 1.75
C ASP A 245 4.50 3.87 1.43
N LEU A 246 4.73 3.00 2.43
CA LEU A 246 4.94 1.56 2.17
C LEU A 246 3.64 0.75 2.03
N TRP A 247 2.94 0.90 0.91
CA TRP A 247 1.86 0.01 0.50
C TRP A 247 2.37 -1.09 -0.44
N ALA A 248 1.52 -2.07 -0.78
CA ALA A 248 1.90 -3.23 -1.59
C ALA A 248 2.50 -2.86 -2.97
N GLY A 249 2.05 -1.75 -3.58
CA GLY A 249 2.59 -1.27 -4.86
C GLY A 249 4.02 -0.72 -4.78
N ASN A 250 4.46 -0.33 -3.59
CA ASN A 250 5.80 0.20 -3.33
C ASN A 250 6.77 -0.88 -2.79
N ALA A 251 6.39 -2.16 -2.92
CA ALA A 251 7.23 -3.30 -2.58
C ALA A 251 7.28 -4.31 -3.73
N GLY A 252 8.42 -4.95 -3.92
CA GLY A 252 8.58 -5.94 -4.98
C GLY A 252 9.83 -6.80 -4.80
N GLU A 253 10.12 -7.59 -5.83
CA GLU A 253 11.32 -8.41 -5.92
C GLU A 253 12.10 -8.05 -7.18
N GLY A 254 13.41 -7.95 -7.06
CA GLY A 254 14.27 -7.79 -8.23
C GLY A 254 15.74 -7.70 -7.89
N SER A 255 16.55 -7.59 -8.93
CA SER A 255 17.98 -7.37 -8.82
C SER A 255 18.28 -5.88 -8.94
N LEU A 256 18.94 -5.31 -7.94
CA LEU A 256 19.43 -3.93 -7.96
C LEU A 256 20.93 -3.94 -8.22
N GLY A 257 21.38 -3.31 -9.31
CA GLY A 257 22.82 -3.21 -9.61
C GLY A 257 23.50 -4.55 -9.89
N GLY A 258 22.76 -5.54 -10.41
CA GLY A 258 23.28 -6.89 -10.67
C GLY A 258 23.45 -7.75 -9.42
N ARG A 259 22.95 -7.31 -8.26
CA ARG A 259 22.89 -8.10 -7.03
C ARG A 259 21.93 -9.29 -7.17
N PRO A 260 22.00 -10.32 -6.30
CA PRO A 260 20.99 -11.37 -6.31
C PRO A 260 19.56 -10.79 -6.16
N VAL A 261 18.56 -11.48 -6.70
CA VAL A 261 17.16 -11.08 -6.52
C VAL A 261 16.82 -11.08 -5.04
N GLU A 262 16.28 -9.97 -4.57
CA GLU A 262 15.83 -9.77 -3.20
C GLU A 262 14.53 -8.98 -3.14
N GLU A 263 13.84 -9.05 -2.00
CA GLU A 263 12.72 -8.18 -1.68
C GLU A 263 13.24 -6.75 -1.41
N VAL A 264 12.58 -5.78 -2.05
CA VAL A 264 12.97 -4.36 -2.09
C VAL A 264 11.73 -3.46 -2.04
N ILE A 265 11.93 -2.20 -1.69
CA ILE A 265 10.90 -1.16 -1.63
C ILE A 265 11.29 0.04 -2.50
N PHE A 266 10.29 0.77 -2.98
CA PHE A 266 10.44 1.88 -3.93
C PHE A 266 9.57 3.07 -3.54
N ASP A 267 9.86 4.21 -4.16
CA ASP A 267 9.05 5.42 -4.07
C ASP A 267 8.79 5.90 -2.63
N PRO A 268 9.85 6.08 -1.81
CA PRO A 268 9.70 6.48 -0.43
C PRO A 268 9.28 7.94 -0.27
N SER A 269 8.47 8.17 0.77
CA SER A 269 8.12 9.49 1.28
C SER A 269 8.67 9.67 2.70
N ALA A 270 9.98 9.48 2.82
CA ALA A 270 10.59 9.20 4.11
C ALA A 270 10.57 10.40 5.06
N PHE A 271 10.56 10.10 6.35
CA PHE A 271 10.82 11.05 7.43
C PHE A 271 11.32 10.29 8.68
N TYR A 272 11.72 11.03 9.71
CA TYR A 272 12.05 10.48 11.02
C TYR A 272 10.79 10.48 11.87
N GLY A 273 10.28 9.29 12.19
CA GLY A 273 8.99 9.08 12.82
C GLY A 273 9.02 7.95 13.84
N HIS A 274 7.84 7.64 14.37
CA HIS A 274 7.59 6.43 15.15
C HIS A 274 7.45 5.24 14.19
N GLY A 275 8.20 4.14 14.40
CA GLY A 275 8.18 2.97 13.51
C GLY A 275 6.80 2.33 13.30
N GLU A 276 5.88 2.44 14.27
CA GLU A 276 4.49 1.97 14.12
C GLU A 276 3.67 2.78 13.11
N PHE A 277 4.10 3.99 12.72
CA PHE A 277 3.45 4.80 11.70
C PHE A 277 3.29 4.04 10.38
N GLU A 278 4.32 3.29 9.97
CA GLU A 278 4.33 2.53 8.71
C GLU A 278 3.21 1.49 8.67
N MET A 279 2.80 0.96 9.83
CA MET A 279 1.74 -0.06 9.92
C MET A 279 0.39 0.47 9.46
N GLY A 280 0.17 1.79 9.55
CA GLY A 280 -1.04 2.42 9.02
C GLY A 280 -1.15 2.15 7.51
N ILE A 281 -0.16 2.58 6.73
CA ILE A 281 -0.25 2.44 5.27
C ILE A 281 -0.18 0.98 4.80
N MET A 282 0.63 0.16 5.46
CA MET A 282 0.77 -1.26 5.14
C MET A 282 -0.53 -2.05 5.32
N ARG A 283 -1.43 -1.60 6.21
CA ARG A 283 -2.72 -2.27 6.46
C ARG A 283 -3.83 -1.82 5.53
N MET A 284 -3.88 -0.54 5.16
CA MET A 284 -5.00 0.01 4.39
C MET A 284 -5.16 -0.60 2.99
N PHE A 285 -4.05 -0.97 2.35
CA PHE A 285 -4.06 -1.50 0.96
C PHE A 285 -3.65 -2.98 0.88
N GLY A 286 -3.53 -3.66 2.04
CA GLY A 286 -3.11 -5.05 2.12
C GLY A 286 -1.70 -5.30 1.58
N GLY A 287 -1.45 -6.54 1.14
CA GLY A 287 -0.18 -6.97 0.54
C GLY A 287 0.89 -7.48 1.51
N PHE A 288 0.82 -7.14 2.79
CA PHE A 288 1.72 -7.66 3.82
C PHE A 288 1.05 -8.74 4.66
N GLY A 289 1.42 -10.01 4.42
CA GLY A 289 0.79 -11.17 5.06
C GLY A 289 1.20 -11.40 6.53
N GLY A 290 0.48 -12.28 7.22
CA GLY A 290 0.74 -12.60 8.65
C GLY A 290 2.17 -13.08 8.93
N ARG A 291 2.81 -13.82 8.00
CA ARG A 291 4.21 -14.25 8.13
C ARG A 291 5.19 -13.09 8.14
N PHE A 292 4.93 -12.06 7.33
CA PHE A 292 5.73 -10.85 7.31
C PHE A 292 5.63 -10.14 8.67
N LEU A 293 4.41 -9.91 9.15
CA LEU A 293 4.18 -9.24 10.43
C LEU A 293 4.77 -10.02 11.61
N GLU A 294 4.64 -11.36 11.61
CA GLU A 294 5.26 -12.21 12.62
C GLU A 294 6.78 -12.09 12.61
N GLY A 295 7.41 -12.08 11.42
CA GLY A 295 8.85 -11.88 11.27
C GLY A 295 9.30 -10.50 11.74
N TYR A 296 8.52 -9.46 11.44
CA TYR A 296 8.80 -8.09 11.84
C TYR A 296 8.71 -7.93 13.36
N TYR A 297 7.61 -8.35 13.98
CA TYR A 297 7.36 -8.17 15.41
C TYR A 297 8.26 -9.03 16.32
N LYS A 298 8.91 -10.07 15.77
CA LYS A 298 9.99 -10.79 16.47
C LYS A 298 11.24 -9.94 16.67
N LEU A 299 11.46 -8.93 15.82
CA LEU A 299 12.68 -8.13 15.78
C LEU A 299 12.44 -6.68 16.22
N CYS A 300 11.27 -6.14 15.91
CA CYS A 300 10.79 -4.85 16.36
C CYS A 300 9.46 -5.05 17.10
N PRO A 301 9.49 -5.33 18.42
CA PRO A 301 8.28 -5.48 19.23
C PRO A 301 7.41 -4.23 19.17
N ARG A 302 6.12 -4.40 19.49
CA ARG A 302 5.17 -3.27 19.62
C ARG A 302 5.55 -2.42 20.82
N ASP A 303 5.36 -1.10 20.69
CA ASP A 303 5.64 -0.16 21.77
C ASP A 303 4.58 -0.27 22.87
N GLU A 304 4.99 -0.04 24.12
CA GLU A 304 4.07 -0.05 25.26
C GLU A 304 3.25 1.25 25.32
N PRO A 305 1.97 1.22 25.74
CA PRO A 305 1.21 0.03 26.11
C PRO A 305 0.77 -0.77 24.88
N VAL A 306 1.09 -2.08 24.84
CA VAL A 306 0.76 -2.95 23.69
C VAL A 306 -0.74 -3.08 23.47
N GLY A 307 -1.55 -2.97 24.55
CA GLY A 307 -3.01 -3.00 24.47
C GLY A 307 -3.63 -1.86 23.64
N GLU A 308 -2.91 -0.77 23.43
CA GLU A 308 -3.36 0.39 22.64
C GLU A 308 -2.73 0.44 21.23
N TYR A 309 -1.91 -0.56 20.87
CA TYR A 309 -1.27 -0.63 19.54
C TYR A 309 -2.27 -0.49 18.39
N GLU A 310 -3.40 -1.21 18.45
CA GLU A 310 -4.42 -1.16 17.40
C GLU A 310 -5.08 0.23 17.30
N ASP A 311 -5.15 0.98 18.40
CA ASP A 311 -5.69 2.35 18.39
C ASP A 311 -4.69 3.34 17.80
N ARG A 312 -3.39 3.16 18.06
CA ARG A 312 -2.32 3.95 17.42
C ARG A 312 -2.29 3.73 15.91
N VAL A 313 -2.41 2.48 15.46
CA VAL A 313 -2.44 2.18 14.03
C VAL A 313 -3.65 2.80 13.34
N ARG A 314 -4.85 2.71 13.94
CA ARG A 314 -6.05 3.40 13.40
C ARG A 314 -5.87 4.91 13.34
N LEU A 315 -5.18 5.49 14.33
CA LEU A 315 -4.85 6.91 14.31
C LEU A 315 -3.93 7.23 13.13
N TYR A 316 -2.93 6.39 12.84
CA TYR A 316 -2.04 6.54 11.67
C TYR A 316 -2.72 6.32 10.32
N GLU A 317 -3.73 5.44 10.24
CA GLU A 317 -4.54 5.27 9.03
C GLU A 317 -5.26 6.58 8.63
N LEU A 318 -5.74 7.36 9.62
CA LEU A 318 -6.51 8.58 9.39
C LEU A 318 -5.82 9.60 8.47
N ILE A 319 -4.53 9.87 8.71
CA ILE A 319 -3.76 10.84 7.91
C ILE A 319 -3.55 10.35 6.48
N LEU A 320 -3.27 9.07 6.31
CA LEU A 320 -2.95 8.50 5.00
C LEU A 320 -4.19 8.40 4.09
N VAL A 321 -5.37 8.14 4.67
CA VAL A 321 -6.65 8.24 3.95
C VAL A 321 -6.90 9.68 3.47
N ALA A 322 -6.60 10.68 4.31
CA ALA A 322 -6.79 12.09 3.97
C ALA A 322 -5.85 12.55 2.85
N ILE A 323 -4.62 12.03 2.80
CA ILE A 323 -3.64 12.35 1.74
C ILE A 323 -4.03 11.71 0.40
N ARG A 324 -4.42 10.43 0.37
CA ARG A 324 -4.64 9.70 -0.89
C ARG A 324 -6.00 9.97 -1.55
N ARG A 325 -6.99 10.42 -0.79
CA ARG A 325 -8.27 10.90 -1.36
C ARG A 325 -8.10 12.39 -1.65
N LYS A 326 -7.59 12.73 -2.85
CA LYS A 326 -7.47 14.13 -3.33
C LYS A 326 -8.66 14.95 -2.84
N VAL A 327 -8.41 15.79 -1.85
CA VAL A 327 -9.15 17.04 -1.65
C VAL A 327 -10.66 16.78 -1.38
N MET A 328 -10.89 16.00 -0.33
CA MET A 328 -12.01 15.98 0.62
C MET A 328 -13.18 16.99 0.43
N ARG A 329 -14.26 16.57 -0.26
CA ARG A 329 -15.59 17.24 -0.17
C ARG A 329 -16.66 16.47 0.64
N ASN A 330 -16.60 15.13 0.80
CA ASN A 330 -17.75 14.36 1.33
C ASN A 330 -17.46 13.09 2.18
N GLN A 331 -16.22 12.80 2.59
CA GLN A 331 -15.88 11.44 3.10
C GLN A 331 -15.26 11.33 4.51
N LEU A 332 -14.49 12.32 5.02
CA LEU A 332 -14.00 12.29 6.41
C LEU A 332 -15.13 12.40 7.43
N SER A 333 -16.20 13.15 7.16
CA SER A 333 -17.39 13.17 8.02
C SER A 333 -17.96 11.75 8.14
N ARG A 334 -18.11 11.00 7.04
CA ARG A 334 -18.50 9.58 7.13
C ARG A 334 -17.48 8.74 7.88
N LEU A 335 -16.17 8.87 7.66
CA LEU A 335 -15.17 8.04 8.34
C LEU A 335 -15.13 8.27 9.87
N LEU A 336 -15.30 9.52 10.31
CA LEU A 336 -15.32 9.90 11.72
C LEU A 336 -16.71 9.69 12.38
N ILE A 337 -17.80 9.70 11.60
CA ILE A 337 -19.18 9.49 12.08
C ILE A 337 -19.59 8.01 12.06
N THR A 338 -19.18 7.20 11.07
CA THR A 338 -19.59 5.79 10.95
C THR A 338 -18.69 4.83 11.73
N ARG A 339 -17.51 5.27 12.18
CA ARG A 339 -16.63 4.49 13.07
C ARG A 339 -16.23 5.31 14.30
N PRO A 340 -17.14 5.51 15.28
CA PRO A 340 -16.75 6.09 16.55
C PRO A 340 -15.66 5.21 17.18
N CYS A 341 -14.49 5.78 17.42
CA CYS A 341 -13.40 5.16 18.17
C CYS A 341 -13.96 4.64 19.50
N SER A 342 -14.26 3.34 19.55
CA SER A 342 -14.64 2.67 20.78
C SER A 342 -13.35 2.27 21.47
N PHE A 343 -12.71 3.25 22.12
CA PHE A 343 -11.56 3.03 23.00
C PHE A 343 -11.96 2.02 24.07
N HIS A 344 -11.35 0.84 24.05
CA HIS A 344 -11.67 -0.22 25.00
C HIS A 344 -10.99 0.09 26.34
N ASN A 345 -11.77 0.50 27.33
CA ASN A 345 -11.34 0.52 28.73
C ASN A 345 -11.58 -0.88 29.34
N PRO A 346 -10.56 -1.62 29.79
CA PRO A 346 -10.73 -3.02 30.17
C PRO A 346 -11.25 -3.18 31.61
N TYR A 347 -12.33 -2.52 32.01
CA TYR A 347 -13.10 -2.88 33.21
C TYR A 347 -14.55 -2.45 33.05
N ILE A 348 -15.44 -3.39 32.69
CA ILE A 348 -16.82 -3.59 33.21
C ILE A 348 -17.52 -4.68 32.36
N LYS A 349 -18.08 -5.68 33.05
CA LYS A 349 -18.81 -6.82 32.46
C LYS A 349 -20.16 -6.41 31.87
N ARG A 350 -20.50 -7.10 30.77
CA ARG A 350 -21.76 -7.21 30.01
C ARG A 350 -23.05 -6.72 30.71
N GLY A 351 -23.79 -5.86 30.01
CA GLY A 351 -25.21 -5.58 30.25
C GLY A 351 -25.75 -4.59 29.19
N THR A 352 -26.85 -4.96 28.55
CA THR A 352 -27.40 -4.43 27.29
C THR A 352 -27.92 -2.98 27.37
N LYS A 353 -27.88 -2.27 26.22
CA LYS A 353 -28.52 -1.00 25.79
C LYS A 353 -27.61 0.24 25.73
N TYR A 354 -27.29 0.66 24.51
CA TYR A 354 -26.62 1.92 24.20
C TYR A 354 -27.61 3.09 24.34
N TYR A 355 -27.36 4.00 25.29
CA TYR A 355 -27.96 5.34 25.31
C TYR A 355 -26.85 6.36 25.07
N TYR A 356 -27.09 7.29 24.14
CA TYR A 356 -26.25 8.45 23.87
C TYR A 356 -26.12 9.32 25.13
N ILE A 357 -24.90 9.60 25.58
CA ILE A 357 -24.64 10.61 26.63
C ILE A 357 -23.93 11.80 25.99
N LEU A 358 -24.73 12.83 25.71
CA LEU A 358 -24.29 14.21 25.49
C LEU A 358 -23.90 14.80 26.85
N LEU A 359 -22.62 15.05 27.09
CA LEU A 359 -22.18 15.84 28.24
C LEU A 359 -22.32 17.33 27.92
N SER A 360 -23.31 17.97 28.54
CA SER A 360 -23.46 19.44 28.59
C SER A 360 -22.49 20.05 29.61
N PRO A 361 -22.06 21.32 29.45
CA PRO A 361 -21.11 21.98 30.35
C PRO A 361 -21.79 22.40 31.68
N PRO A 362 -21.07 22.43 32.81
CA PRO A 362 -21.68 22.84 34.07
C PRO A 362 -21.78 24.37 34.16
N SER A 363 -23.01 24.88 34.30
CA SER A 363 -23.27 26.24 34.78
C SER A 363 -23.66 26.22 36.27
N LEU A 364 -23.28 27.30 36.96
CA LEU A 364 -23.52 27.56 38.37
C LEU A 364 -25.02 27.55 38.73
N ALA A 365 -25.36 26.96 39.88
CA ALA A 365 -26.36 27.50 40.80
C ALA A 365 -26.20 26.92 42.21
N ALA A 366 -26.27 27.81 43.19
CA ALA A 366 -26.12 27.55 44.61
C ALA A 366 -27.35 26.89 45.25
N ALA A 367 -27.14 26.07 46.30
CA ALA A 367 -28.06 25.95 47.42
C ALA A 367 -27.32 25.41 48.66
N GLN A 368 -27.45 26.17 49.75
CA GLN A 368 -26.93 25.91 51.09
C GLN A 368 -27.52 24.64 51.72
N LEU A 369 -26.80 24.02 52.67
CA LEU A 369 -27.27 23.82 54.06
C LEU A 369 -26.25 23.04 54.92
N GLN A 370 -25.80 23.73 55.97
CA GLN A 370 -25.58 23.28 57.36
C GLN A 370 -24.51 22.24 57.75
N HIS A 371 -23.59 22.72 58.61
CA HIS A 371 -22.70 21.98 59.52
C HIS A 371 -23.47 21.12 60.55
N PRO A 372 -22.82 20.11 61.15
CA PRO A 372 -22.21 20.32 62.47
C PRO A 372 -20.79 19.75 62.66
N THR A 373 -20.13 20.34 63.66
CA THR A 373 -18.77 20.22 64.20
C THR A 373 -18.48 19.02 65.12
N THR A 374 -17.23 18.50 65.12
CA THR A 374 -16.34 18.18 66.29
C THR A 374 -15.02 17.53 65.80
N THR A 375 -13.86 18.22 65.75
CA THR A 375 -12.72 18.33 66.71
C THR A 375 -12.30 17.06 67.48
N THR A 376 -11.07 16.54 67.27
CA THR A 376 -9.96 16.46 68.28
C THR A 376 -8.62 15.95 67.66
N THR A 377 -7.54 16.50 68.22
CA THR A 377 -6.09 16.66 67.95
C THR A 377 -5.14 15.43 68.07
N ASN A 378 -4.08 15.43 67.23
CA ASN A 378 -2.66 14.94 67.26
C ASN A 378 -2.19 13.69 68.06
N VAL A 379 -1.21 12.95 67.49
CA VAL A 379 0.20 12.74 67.95
C VAL A 379 0.92 11.61 67.13
N ILE A 380 2.19 11.85 66.75
CA ILE A 380 3.25 10.93 66.20
C ILE A 380 4.28 10.73 67.36
N PRO A 381 5.09 9.63 67.59
CA PRO A 381 5.99 8.94 66.63
C PRO A 381 6.33 7.43 67.01
N PRO A 382 7.48 6.75 66.64
CA PRO A 382 7.58 5.33 66.21
C PRO A 382 8.55 4.48 67.12
N PRO A 383 9.49 3.58 66.66
CA PRO A 383 9.51 2.39 65.77
C PRO A 383 10.06 1.09 66.47
N ARG A 384 9.97 -0.13 65.88
CA ARG A 384 10.88 -1.32 66.09
C ARG A 384 10.75 -2.33 64.92
N HIS A 385 11.79 -2.60 64.10
CA HIS A 385 12.90 -3.58 64.20
C HIS A 385 12.54 -5.08 64.23
N SER A 386 12.95 -5.83 63.19
CA SER A 386 13.77 -7.05 63.32
C SER A 386 14.34 -7.53 61.96
N ILE A 387 15.65 -7.84 61.98
CA ILE A 387 16.54 -8.35 60.92
C ILE A 387 16.74 -9.86 61.12
N ALA A 388 16.94 -10.63 60.02
CA ALA A 388 18.01 -11.64 59.80
C ALA A 388 17.59 -12.62 58.69
N PHE A 389 18.24 -12.61 57.52
CA PHE A 389 19.42 -13.40 57.10
C PHE A 389 19.21 -14.93 57.04
N SER A 390 19.28 -15.50 55.83
CA SER A 390 20.16 -16.66 55.54
C SER A 390 20.39 -16.84 54.04
N THR A 391 21.67 -16.99 53.73
CA THR A 391 22.35 -17.37 52.50
C THR A 391 22.11 -18.82 52.09
N SER A 392 22.18 -19.15 50.78
CA SER A 392 23.27 -19.98 50.22
C SER A 392 23.04 -20.29 48.73
N SER A 393 24.14 -20.14 48.02
CA SER A 393 24.47 -20.48 46.64
C SER A 393 24.76 -21.99 46.39
N TYR A 394 24.77 -22.36 45.09
CA TYR A 394 25.67 -23.29 44.38
C TYR A 394 25.15 -24.61 43.75
N PHE A 395 25.66 -24.86 42.53
CA PHE A 395 25.73 -26.08 41.68
C PHE A 395 24.42 -26.61 41.06
N SER A 396 24.34 -27.16 39.85
CA SER A 396 25.12 -27.15 38.60
C SER A 396 24.33 -27.95 37.55
N ASN A 397 24.54 -27.59 36.29
CA ASN A 397 24.49 -28.39 35.06
C ASN A 397 24.04 -29.87 35.15
N SER A 398 23.06 -30.27 34.31
CA SER A 398 23.09 -31.55 33.59
C SER A 398 22.13 -31.58 32.40
N ASN A 399 22.70 -31.94 31.26
CA ASN A 399 22.06 -32.31 30.00
C ASN A 399 21.05 -33.45 30.17
N TYR A 400 19.96 -33.43 29.40
CA TYR A 400 19.30 -34.64 28.94
C TYR A 400 18.91 -34.54 27.46
N ASN A 401 19.62 -35.33 26.65
CA ASN A 401 19.24 -35.76 25.32
C ASN A 401 17.97 -36.62 25.38
N TYR A 402 17.08 -36.48 24.39
CA TYR A 402 16.18 -37.55 23.98
C TYR A 402 16.31 -37.79 22.47
N ASN A 403 16.92 -38.93 22.14
CA ASN A 403 16.86 -39.58 20.84
C ASN A 403 15.48 -40.24 20.67
N TYR A 404 14.93 -40.20 19.44
CA TYR A 404 14.01 -41.23 18.97
C TYR A 404 14.39 -41.63 17.55
N ASN A 405 14.68 -42.93 17.40
CA ASN A 405 15.10 -43.58 16.16
C ASN A 405 13.89 -44.08 15.35
N ASN A 406 14.13 -44.14 14.04
CA ASN A 406 13.31 -44.71 12.98
C ASN A 406 12.85 -46.15 13.23
N HIS A 407 11.67 -46.47 12.69
CA HIS A 407 11.40 -47.77 12.09
C HIS A 407 10.82 -47.59 10.69
N GLN A 408 11.30 -48.44 9.80
CA GLN A 408 11.11 -48.51 8.37
C GLN A 408 10.36 -49.82 8.11
N ASP A 409 9.27 -49.79 7.34
CA ASP A 409 8.72 -50.99 6.72
C ASP A 409 8.26 -50.70 5.29
N THR A 410 8.77 -51.53 4.41
CA THR A 410 8.54 -51.67 2.97
C THR A 410 7.16 -52.24 2.66
N LEU A 411 6.52 -51.80 1.57
CA LEU A 411 5.72 -52.66 0.68
C LEU A 411 5.57 -52.04 -0.72
N THR A 412 5.79 -52.88 -1.70
CA THR A 412 5.81 -52.69 -3.16
C THR A 412 4.41 -52.62 -3.78
N SER A 413 4.20 -51.81 -4.82
CA SER A 413 3.37 -52.17 -5.98
C SER A 413 3.62 -51.27 -7.19
N SER A 414 3.64 -51.91 -8.35
CA SER A 414 3.88 -51.46 -9.72
C SER A 414 2.70 -50.70 -10.35
N HIS A 415 2.97 -49.78 -11.30
CA HIS A 415 2.50 -49.89 -12.70
C HIS A 415 2.91 -48.71 -13.61
N SER A 416 3.64 -49.10 -14.69
CA SER A 416 3.60 -48.69 -16.10
C SER A 416 3.44 -47.22 -16.56
N SER A 417 4.40 -46.89 -17.43
CA SER A 417 4.54 -45.79 -18.40
C SER A 417 3.52 -45.76 -19.55
N THR A 418 3.21 -44.56 -20.04
CA THR A 418 2.99 -44.27 -21.48
C THR A 418 3.33 -42.81 -21.82
N SER A 419 3.87 -42.64 -23.03
CA SER A 419 4.42 -41.44 -23.67
C SER A 419 3.46 -40.84 -24.70
N SER A 420 3.49 -39.52 -24.95
CA SER A 420 3.37 -38.96 -26.31
C SER A 420 3.66 -37.45 -26.39
N SER A 421 4.00 -37.06 -27.62
CA SER A 421 4.67 -35.91 -28.22
C SER A 421 3.89 -34.58 -28.39
N SER A 422 4.68 -33.50 -28.54
CA SER A 422 4.40 -32.08 -28.91
C SER A 422 3.54 -31.85 -30.18
N PRO A 423 3.04 -30.62 -30.49
CA PRO A 423 3.87 -29.51 -31.04
C PRO A 423 3.43 -28.04 -30.71
N SER A 424 4.34 -27.07 -30.88
CA SER A 424 4.07 -25.59 -30.95
C SER A 424 3.51 -25.20 -32.34
N PRO A 425 2.88 -24.01 -32.57
CA PRO A 425 3.66 -22.78 -32.89
C PRO A 425 2.98 -21.37 -32.71
N ASN A 426 3.79 -20.33 -32.95
CA ASN A 426 3.51 -18.97 -33.48
C ASN A 426 3.19 -17.79 -32.53
N THR A 427 4.21 -16.95 -32.32
CA THR A 427 4.16 -15.58 -31.82
C THR A 427 4.02 -14.59 -33.00
N ASN A 428 2.95 -13.78 -33.00
CA ASN A 428 2.83 -12.55 -33.79
C ASN A 428 2.70 -11.38 -32.81
N THR A 429 3.69 -10.48 -32.81
CA THR A 429 3.68 -9.19 -32.12
C THR A 429 3.23 -8.08 -33.08
N PRO A 430 2.31 -7.18 -32.69
CA PRO A 430 2.18 -5.88 -33.32
C PRO A 430 2.45 -4.71 -32.34
N THR A 431 3.52 -3.99 -32.65
CA THR A 431 3.75 -2.53 -32.60
C THR A 431 2.73 -1.59 -31.91
N MET A 432 3.26 -0.82 -30.95
CA MET A 432 2.70 0.34 -30.21
C MET A 432 2.19 1.49 -31.12
N SER A 433 1.05 2.09 -30.76
CA SER A 433 0.50 3.32 -31.35
C SER A 433 0.75 4.56 -30.45
N SER A 434 0.75 5.74 -31.07
CA SER A 434 1.60 6.92 -30.76
C SER A 434 1.01 8.01 -29.84
N ASP A 435 1.93 8.73 -29.18
CA ASP A 435 1.81 9.91 -28.30
C ASP A 435 0.76 10.99 -28.72
N ASP A 436 0.42 11.11 -30.00
CA ASP A 436 -0.52 12.11 -30.52
C ASP A 436 -1.97 11.93 -30.02
N ALA A 437 -2.39 10.69 -29.73
CA ALA A 437 -3.75 10.42 -29.24
C ALA A 437 -3.94 10.93 -27.79
N TYR A 438 -2.86 10.98 -27.01
CA TYR A 438 -2.87 11.42 -25.62
C TYR A 438 -2.87 12.95 -25.48
N ALA A 439 -2.14 13.65 -26.35
CA ALA A 439 -2.15 15.12 -26.38
C ALA A 439 -3.56 15.68 -26.68
N ALA A 440 -4.31 15.04 -27.58
CA ALA A 440 -5.67 15.45 -27.93
C ALA A 440 -6.70 15.25 -26.79
N PHE A 441 -6.44 14.32 -25.87
CA PHE A 441 -7.28 14.07 -24.70
C PHE A 441 -7.09 15.15 -23.62
N LEU A 442 -5.85 15.58 -23.38
CA LEU A 442 -5.52 16.61 -22.40
C LEU A 442 -6.02 18.00 -22.81
N GLU A 443 -5.97 18.33 -24.10
CA GLU A 443 -6.49 19.61 -24.60
C GLU A 443 -8.02 19.71 -24.43
N LYS A 444 -8.72 18.57 -24.49
CA LYS A 444 -10.18 18.49 -24.30
C LYS A 444 -10.61 18.56 -22.84
N ALA A 445 -9.74 18.14 -21.91
CA ALA A 445 -10.00 18.18 -20.47
C ALA A 445 -9.79 19.56 -19.84
N ASN A 446 -9.07 20.47 -20.51
CA ASN A 446 -8.73 21.80 -20.01
C ASN A 446 -9.68 22.92 -20.48
N GLN A 447 -10.81 22.60 -21.12
CA GLN A 447 -11.82 23.61 -21.47
C GLN A 447 -12.76 23.87 -20.29
N ASP A 448 -12.79 25.13 -19.84
CA ASP A 448 -13.54 25.63 -18.67
C ASP A 448 -15.08 25.46 -18.86
N PRO A 449 -15.85 24.96 -17.86
CA PRO A 449 -17.28 24.66 -18.03
C PRO A 449 -18.20 25.90 -18.05
N SER A 450 -17.68 27.11 -17.82
CA SER A 450 -18.49 28.32 -17.68
C SER A 450 -18.68 29.09 -18.98
N ASN A 451 -19.26 28.45 -20.00
CA ASN A 451 -19.85 29.18 -21.12
C ASN A 451 -20.96 28.35 -21.78
N THR A 452 -22.06 28.16 -21.07
CA THR A 452 -23.33 27.75 -21.68
C THR A 452 -24.23 28.97 -21.74
N ASP A 453 -24.24 29.65 -22.89
CA ASP A 453 -25.42 30.34 -23.38
C ASP A 453 -25.56 30.14 -24.89
N SER A 454 -26.80 29.86 -25.27
CA SER A 454 -27.30 29.40 -26.56
C SER A 454 -26.96 30.29 -27.76
N VAL A 455 -26.60 29.68 -28.90
CA VAL A 455 -27.31 29.75 -30.20
C VAL A 455 -26.62 28.83 -31.23
N THR A 456 -27.43 28.01 -31.87
CA THR A 456 -27.18 27.18 -33.06
C THR A 456 -26.37 27.87 -34.17
N GLN A 457 -25.31 27.21 -34.69
CA GLN A 457 -25.08 26.96 -36.13
C GLN A 457 -23.87 26.04 -36.42
N SER A 458 -24.19 24.87 -36.98
CA SER A 458 -23.44 23.94 -37.85
C SER A 458 -21.91 24.05 -38.01
N ASN A 459 -21.19 22.98 -37.64
CA ASN A 459 -20.38 22.18 -38.59
C ASN A 459 -19.98 20.80 -38.00
N PRO A 460 -19.87 19.72 -38.83
CA PRO A 460 -19.87 18.35 -38.36
C PRO A 460 -18.45 17.82 -38.06
N ARG A 461 -18.22 17.30 -36.85
CA ARG A 461 -17.14 16.33 -36.58
C ARG A 461 -17.71 15.20 -35.72
N HIS A 462 -17.63 13.98 -36.25
CA HIS A 462 -18.03 12.74 -35.59
C HIS A 462 -17.24 12.54 -34.29
N THR A 463 -17.92 12.61 -33.14
CA THR A 463 -17.44 12.06 -31.87
C THR A 463 -18.19 10.77 -31.60
N SER A 464 -17.49 9.63 -31.60
CA SER A 464 -18.02 8.35 -31.10
C SER A 464 -18.24 8.44 -29.58
N GLN A 465 -19.46 8.19 -29.11
CA GLN A 465 -19.73 7.91 -27.70
C GLN A 465 -19.05 6.60 -27.32
N ALA A 466 -18.24 6.58 -26.25
CA ALA A 466 -17.62 5.36 -25.76
C ALA A 466 -18.69 4.43 -25.15
N LEU A 467 -18.70 3.16 -25.55
CA LEU A 467 -19.59 2.14 -24.97
C LEU A 467 -19.32 1.98 -23.46
N GLN A 468 -20.39 1.84 -22.68
CA GLN A 468 -20.34 1.59 -21.24
C GLN A 468 -21.08 0.28 -20.92
N THR A 469 -20.51 -0.53 -20.03
CA THR A 469 -21.10 -1.78 -19.56
C THR A 469 -22.05 -1.56 -18.38
N LYS A 470 -23.13 -2.33 -18.32
CA LYS A 470 -24.08 -2.36 -17.22
C LYS A 470 -23.64 -3.31 -16.10
N THR A 471 -23.62 -2.84 -14.86
CA THR A 471 -23.25 -3.65 -13.67
C THR A 471 -24.43 -4.16 -12.86
N ALA A 472 -25.60 -3.51 -12.93
CA ALA A 472 -26.80 -3.97 -12.23
C ALA A 472 -28.09 -3.74 -13.03
N ASP A 473 -29.01 -4.72 -12.98
CA ASP A 473 -30.37 -4.57 -13.51
C ASP A 473 -31.27 -3.76 -12.57
N ASP A 474 -31.08 -3.95 -11.26
CA ASP A 474 -31.75 -3.21 -10.20
C ASP A 474 -30.73 -2.95 -9.07
N PRO A 475 -30.31 -1.69 -8.85
CA PRO A 475 -29.34 -1.34 -7.81
C PRO A 475 -29.79 -1.70 -6.39
N GLN A 476 -31.09 -1.78 -6.11
CA GLN A 476 -31.61 -2.15 -4.77
C GLN A 476 -31.41 -3.63 -4.46
N ARG A 477 -31.10 -4.43 -5.49
CA ARG A 477 -30.96 -5.87 -5.44
C ARG A 477 -29.49 -6.33 -5.35
N ILE A 478 -28.54 -5.40 -5.25
CA ILE A 478 -27.13 -5.67 -4.99
C ILE A 478 -26.95 -6.14 -3.53
N PRO A 479 -26.36 -7.32 -3.28
CA PRO A 479 -26.02 -7.77 -1.94
C PRO A 479 -25.12 -6.78 -1.19
N THR A 480 -25.51 -6.39 0.02
CA THR A 480 -24.80 -5.36 0.82
C THR A 480 -23.32 -5.68 1.00
N VAL A 481 -22.96 -6.96 1.17
CA VAL A 481 -21.57 -7.42 1.33
C VAL A 481 -20.66 -7.03 0.16
N LEU A 482 -21.20 -6.83 -1.05
CA LEU A 482 -20.43 -6.41 -2.21
C LEU A 482 -20.15 -4.89 -2.20
N ASN A 483 -21.06 -4.09 -1.62
CA ASN A 483 -20.86 -2.65 -1.48
C ASN A 483 -19.87 -2.30 -0.37
N ASP A 484 -19.63 -3.22 0.58
CA ASP A 484 -18.69 -3.05 1.68
C ASP A 484 -17.24 -3.39 1.30
N VAL A 485 -16.99 -3.84 0.05
CA VAL A 485 -15.65 -4.17 -0.44
C VAL A 485 -14.94 -2.91 -0.93
N GLU A 486 -14.11 -2.33 -0.06
CA GLU A 486 -13.20 -1.23 -0.41
C GLU A 486 -11.87 -1.77 -0.95
N SER A 487 -11.93 -2.62 -1.99
CA SER A 487 -10.74 -3.13 -2.69
C SER A 487 -10.58 -2.41 -4.02
N TYR A 488 -9.33 -2.25 -4.44
CA TYR A 488 -8.94 -1.64 -5.71
C TYR A 488 -8.27 -2.69 -6.57
N TYR A 489 -8.58 -2.70 -7.86
CA TYR A 489 -7.82 -3.50 -8.80
C TYR A 489 -6.61 -2.71 -9.25
N ILE A 490 -5.44 -3.26 -8.94
CA ILE A 490 -4.15 -2.60 -9.20
C ILE A 490 -3.86 -2.71 -10.69
N SER A 491 -3.96 -1.58 -11.38
CA SER A 491 -3.62 -1.35 -12.79
C SER A 491 -3.23 0.12 -12.95
N ASP A 492 -2.89 0.59 -14.15
CA ASP A 492 -2.43 1.98 -14.36
C ASP A 492 -3.42 3.06 -13.87
N THR A 493 -4.70 2.71 -13.65
CA THR A 493 -5.75 3.64 -13.18
C THR A 493 -6.26 3.36 -11.76
N ASP A 494 -5.78 2.32 -11.07
CA ASP A 494 -6.20 1.91 -9.71
C ASP A 494 -7.72 2.08 -9.45
N GLU A 495 -8.52 1.28 -10.14
CA GLU A 495 -9.99 1.41 -10.12
C GLU A 495 -10.63 0.61 -8.98
N VAL A 496 -11.66 1.19 -8.37
CA VAL A 496 -12.45 0.52 -7.32
C VAL A 496 -13.24 -0.64 -7.92
N PHE A 497 -13.35 -1.75 -7.19
CA PHE A 497 -14.30 -2.80 -7.56
C PHE A 497 -15.74 -2.31 -7.41
N GLU A 498 -16.48 -2.28 -8.51
CA GLU A 498 -17.90 -1.91 -8.55
C GLU A 498 -18.79 -3.15 -8.40
N ALA A 499 -19.81 -3.07 -7.54
CA ALA A 499 -20.71 -4.19 -7.29
C ALA A 499 -21.56 -4.56 -8.51
N VAL A 500 -21.75 -5.86 -8.71
CA VAL A 500 -22.46 -6.45 -9.86
C VAL A 500 -23.66 -7.25 -9.37
N ALA A 501 -24.82 -7.04 -10.01
CA ALA A 501 -26.03 -7.84 -9.82
C ALA A 501 -26.88 -7.84 -11.10
N LEU A 502 -26.68 -8.85 -11.96
CA LEU A 502 -27.37 -8.99 -13.24
C LEU A 502 -28.27 -10.22 -13.26
N VAL A 503 -29.44 -10.10 -13.86
CA VAL A 503 -30.43 -11.17 -14.06
C VAL A 503 -29.88 -12.15 -15.08
N TRP A 504 -29.89 -13.43 -14.71
CA TRP A 504 -29.47 -14.54 -15.54
C TRP A 504 -30.30 -15.77 -15.20
N GLU A 505 -31.24 -16.13 -16.08
CA GLU A 505 -32.14 -17.27 -15.86
C GLU A 505 -31.38 -18.59 -15.65
N GLY A 506 -30.24 -18.76 -16.34
CA GLY A 506 -29.38 -19.93 -16.20
C GLY A 506 -28.78 -20.09 -14.79
N ALA A 507 -28.75 -19.04 -13.97
CA ALA A 507 -28.22 -19.13 -12.61
C ALA A 507 -29.04 -20.11 -11.74
N GLY A 508 -30.37 -20.15 -11.91
CA GLY A 508 -31.24 -21.08 -11.17
C GLY A 508 -30.98 -22.55 -11.49
N GLU A 509 -30.38 -22.83 -12.66
CA GLU A 509 -30.01 -24.17 -13.14
C GLU A 509 -28.51 -24.47 -12.91
N GLY A 510 -27.77 -23.56 -12.27
CA GLY A 510 -26.31 -23.68 -12.11
C GLY A 510 -25.54 -23.51 -13.43
N ARG A 511 -26.17 -22.96 -14.46
CA ARG A 511 -25.60 -22.79 -15.80
C ARG A 511 -24.92 -21.42 -15.90
N TRP A 512 -23.63 -21.40 -16.18
CA TRP A 512 -22.87 -20.17 -16.41
C TRP A 512 -23.10 -19.58 -17.81
N PRO A 513 -23.10 -18.25 -17.98
CA PRO A 513 -23.17 -17.64 -19.32
C PRO A 513 -21.88 -17.92 -20.11
N SER A 514 -22.02 -18.23 -21.40
CA SER A 514 -20.88 -18.23 -22.33
C SER A 514 -20.31 -16.82 -22.52
N ALA A 515 -19.14 -16.69 -23.15
CA ALA A 515 -18.54 -15.38 -23.44
C ALA A 515 -19.50 -14.44 -24.20
N GLU A 516 -20.19 -14.93 -25.24
CA GLU A 516 -21.15 -14.14 -26.02
C GLU A 516 -22.44 -13.82 -25.26
N GLN A 517 -22.92 -14.75 -24.43
CA GLN A 517 -24.07 -14.51 -23.56
C GLN A 517 -23.74 -13.45 -22.51
N PHE A 518 -22.55 -13.54 -21.91
CA PHE A 518 -22.07 -12.57 -20.93
C PHE A 518 -21.91 -11.18 -21.55
N LYS A 519 -21.30 -11.12 -22.75
CA LYS A 519 -21.19 -9.88 -23.54
C LYS A 519 -22.56 -9.22 -23.77
N SER A 520 -23.58 -10.00 -24.11
CA SER A 520 -24.93 -9.50 -24.32
C SER A 520 -25.59 -9.01 -23.04
N LEU A 521 -25.28 -9.61 -21.88
CA LEU A 521 -25.80 -9.18 -20.57
C LEU A 521 -25.26 -7.81 -20.15
N ILE A 522 -23.96 -7.58 -20.34
CA ILE A 522 -23.31 -6.32 -19.91
C ILE A 522 -23.49 -5.18 -20.91
N LEU A 523 -23.93 -5.46 -22.14
CA LEU A 523 -24.11 -4.47 -23.23
C LEU A 523 -25.46 -4.66 -23.95
N PRO A 524 -26.61 -4.52 -23.26
CA PRO A 524 -27.92 -4.82 -23.85
C PRO A 524 -28.33 -3.86 -24.98
N ASP A 525 -27.84 -2.61 -24.95
CA ASP A 525 -28.21 -1.55 -25.91
C ASP A 525 -27.15 -1.31 -27.00
N ALA A 526 -26.09 -2.12 -27.03
CA ALA A 526 -25.01 -1.93 -28.00
C ALA A 526 -25.44 -2.38 -29.40
N ASN A 527 -25.29 -1.49 -30.40
CA ASN A 527 -25.42 -1.91 -31.79
C ASN A 527 -24.30 -2.92 -32.13
N LEU A 528 -24.62 -4.04 -32.79
CA LEU A 528 -23.66 -5.09 -33.15
C LEU A 528 -22.41 -4.56 -33.86
N ALA A 529 -22.54 -3.46 -34.63
CA ALA A 529 -21.40 -2.83 -35.30
C ALA A 529 -20.40 -2.17 -34.32
N SER A 530 -20.89 -1.66 -33.19
CA SER A 530 -20.10 -0.93 -32.19
C SER A 530 -19.49 -1.84 -31.12
N ALA A 531 -20.09 -3.01 -30.87
CA ALA A 531 -19.57 -4.03 -29.96
C ALA A 531 -18.68 -5.08 -30.65
N LYS A 532 -18.39 -4.93 -31.95
CA LYS A 532 -17.65 -5.94 -32.73
C LYS A 532 -16.23 -6.13 -32.23
N ASP A 533 -15.61 -5.07 -31.74
CA ASP A 533 -14.22 -5.07 -31.27
C ASP A 533 -14.07 -5.49 -29.79
N ILE A 534 -15.19 -5.79 -29.11
CA ILE A 534 -15.20 -6.22 -27.71
C ILE A 534 -15.00 -7.74 -27.65
N GLU A 535 -13.94 -8.19 -27.00
CA GLU A 535 -13.63 -9.61 -26.82
C GLU A 535 -13.85 -10.03 -25.36
N VAL A 536 -14.56 -11.14 -25.15
CA VAL A 536 -14.79 -11.70 -23.81
C VAL A 536 -14.10 -13.06 -23.69
N SER A 537 -13.25 -13.20 -22.69
CA SER A 537 -12.59 -14.46 -22.34
C SER A 537 -12.88 -14.86 -20.90
N ILE A 538 -12.89 -16.16 -20.63
CA ILE A 538 -13.15 -16.72 -19.30
C ILE A 538 -11.85 -17.25 -18.75
N MET A 539 -11.53 -16.91 -17.50
CA MET A 539 -10.33 -17.37 -16.81
C MET A 539 -10.64 -17.88 -15.39
N THR A 540 -9.69 -18.61 -14.81
CA THR A 540 -9.82 -19.12 -13.45
C THR A 540 -9.47 -18.03 -12.43
N PRO A 541 -10.04 -18.06 -11.20
CA PRO A 541 -9.65 -17.14 -10.13
C PRO A 541 -8.14 -17.13 -9.85
N THR A 542 -7.48 -18.29 -9.95
CA THR A 542 -6.03 -18.41 -9.75
C THR A 542 -5.22 -17.76 -10.87
N THR A 543 -5.74 -17.72 -12.09
CA THR A 543 -5.11 -16.99 -13.22
C THR A 543 -5.28 -15.49 -13.06
N PHE A 544 -6.45 -15.05 -12.59
CA PHE A 544 -6.73 -13.63 -12.33
C PHE A 544 -5.94 -13.09 -11.13
N ASP A 545 -5.85 -13.88 -10.05
CA ASP A 545 -5.21 -13.48 -8.80
C ASP A 545 -4.17 -14.52 -8.34
N PRO A 546 -3.03 -14.66 -9.06
CA PRO A 546 -2.02 -15.67 -8.76
C PRO A 546 -1.30 -15.42 -7.43
N ARG A 547 -1.40 -14.20 -6.88
CA ARG A 547 -0.76 -13.79 -5.62
C ARG A 547 -1.73 -13.72 -4.44
N ASN A 548 -3.00 -14.07 -4.65
CA ASN A 548 -4.06 -14.03 -3.65
C ASN A 548 -4.23 -12.63 -3.00
N GLN A 549 -4.07 -11.57 -3.81
CA GLN A 549 -4.21 -10.16 -3.43
C GLN A 549 -5.67 -9.76 -3.24
N TYR A 550 -6.59 -10.38 -3.98
CA TYR A 550 -8.02 -10.07 -4.01
C TYR A 550 -8.85 -11.11 -3.26
N ALA A 551 -8.28 -11.75 -2.24
CA ALA A 551 -8.97 -12.73 -1.40
C ALA A 551 -10.27 -12.17 -0.78
N THR A 552 -10.28 -10.90 -0.39
CA THR A 552 -11.47 -10.20 0.15
C THR A 552 -12.58 -10.10 -0.89
N VAL A 553 -12.23 -9.77 -2.14
CA VAL A 553 -13.17 -9.76 -3.28
C VAL A 553 -13.77 -11.16 -3.45
N MET A 554 -12.92 -12.18 -3.53
CA MET A 554 -13.37 -13.57 -3.69
C MET A 554 -14.27 -14.04 -2.53
N HIS A 555 -13.97 -13.63 -1.30
CA HIS A 555 -14.78 -13.96 -0.13
C HIS A 555 -16.14 -13.26 -0.15
N ALA A 556 -16.18 -11.97 -0.49
CA ALA A 556 -17.41 -11.21 -0.60
C ALA A 556 -18.35 -11.76 -1.70
N VAL A 557 -17.78 -12.19 -2.84
CA VAL A 557 -18.57 -12.83 -3.90
C VAL A 557 -19.20 -14.14 -3.41
N ARG A 558 -18.48 -14.99 -2.68
CA ARG A 558 -19.05 -16.24 -2.12
C ARG A 558 -20.11 -15.96 -1.06
N ALA A 559 -19.88 -14.98 -0.20
CA ALA A 559 -20.87 -14.54 0.79
C ALA A 559 -22.14 -14.01 0.11
N ALA A 560 -22.01 -13.28 -1.01
CA ALA A 560 -23.13 -12.78 -1.79
C ALA A 560 -23.98 -13.90 -2.44
N MET A 561 -23.39 -15.05 -2.74
CA MET A 561 -24.10 -16.26 -3.20
C MET A 561 -24.84 -16.99 -2.07
N GLY A 562 -24.63 -16.59 -0.81
CA GLY A 562 -25.15 -17.27 0.37
C GLY A 562 -24.46 -18.59 0.67
N GLU A 563 -23.20 -18.77 0.26
CA GLU A 563 -22.36 -19.94 0.58
C GLU A 563 -21.41 -19.62 1.75
N ASP A 564 -21.84 -20.01 2.96
CA ASP A 564 -21.08 -19.79 4.21
C ASP A 564 -19.89 -20.75 4.37
N ASP A 565 -19.79 -21.80 3.54
CA ASP A 565 -18.74 -22.82 3.59
C ASP A 565 -17.49 -22.49 2.76
N GLY A 566 -17.53 -21.38 2.00
CA GLY A 566 -16.42 -20.94 1.15
C GLY A 566 -16.19 -21.78 -0.11
N ASN A 567 -17.10 -22.70 -0.45
CA ASN A 567 -16.94 -23.61 -1.59
C ASN A 567 -17.70 -23.16 -2.85
N GLY A 568 -18.33 -21.98 -2.83
CA GLY A 568 -18.98 -21.39 -4.00
C GLY A 568 -18.01 -21.22 -5.18
N GLU A 569 -18.38 -21.76 -6.34
CA GLU A 569 -17.64 -21.62 -7.60
C GLU A 569 -17.66 -20.15 -8.05
N ILE A 570 -16.48 -19.59 -8.31
CA ILE A 570 -16.29 -18.24 -8.86
C ILE A 570 -15.73 -18.37 -10.27
N LYS A 571 -16.24 -17.54 -11.19
CA LYS A 571 -15.64 -17.35 -12.52
C LYS A 571 -15.21 -15.91 -12.71
N VAL A 572 -14.14 -15.73 -13.49
CA VAL A 572 -13.65 -14.41 -13.87
C VAL A 572 -13.81 -14.25 -15.38
N TYR A 573 -14.51 -13.20 -15.80
CA TYR A 573 -14.64 -12.81 -17.21
C TYR A 573 -13.73 -11.60 -17.44
N ARG A 574 -12.84 -11.70 -18.43
CA ARG A 574 -12.02 -10.59 -18.91
C ARG A 574 -12.64 -10.06 -20.18
N VAL A 575 -13.07 -8.80 -20.15
CA VAL A 575 -13.76 -8.11 -21.24
C VAL A 575 -12.81 -7.05 -21.81
N GLN A 576 -12.24 -7.29 -22.98
CA GLN A 576 -11.45 -6.30 -23.71
C GLN A 576 -12.42 -5.32 -24.36
N MET A 577 -12.48 -4.08 -23.88
CA MET A 577 -13.39 -3.04 -24.35
C MET A 577 -12.84 -2.30 -25.58
N ASP A 578 -11.52 -2.09 -25.62
CA ASP A 578 -10.75 -1.63 -26.78
C ASP A 578 -9.29 -2.07 -26.61
N VAL A 579 -8.34 -1.53 -27.39
CA VAL A 579 -6.91 -1.91 -27.35
C VAL A 579 -6.30 -1.83 -25.94
N THR A 580 -6.78 -0.90 -25.11
CA THR A 580 -6.16 -0.58 -23.81
C THR A 580 -7.08 -0.84 -22.62
N ARG A 581 -8.40 -0.70 -22.79
CA ARG A 581 -9.36 -0.85 -21.70
C ARG A 581 -9.80 -2.29 -21.57
N VAL A 582 -9.65 -2.83 -20.37
CA VAL A 582 -10.10 -4.16 -19.99
C VAL A 582 -10.97 -4.07 -18.75
N GLU A 583 -11.96 -4.93 -18.63
CA GLU A 583 -12.73 -5.09 -17.41
C GLU A 583 -12.65 -6.53 -16.91
N TYR A 584 -12.39 -6.69 -15.63
CA TYR A 584 -12.39 -7.97 -14.94
C TYR A 584 -13.64 -8.11 -14.09
N TRP A 585 -14.44 -9.13 -14.39
CA TRP A 585 -15.70 -9.41 -13.72
C TRP A 585 -15.55 -10.68 -12.90
N VAL A 586 -15.42 -10.54 -11.58
CA VAL A 586 -15.32 -11.63 -10.62
C VAL A 586 -16.73 -11.95 -10.12
N ILE A 587 -17.31 -13.05 -10.61
CA ILE A 587 -18.74 -13.33 -10.43
C ILE A 587 -19.04 -14.73 -9.89
N GLY A 588 -20.17 -14.82 -9.18
CA GLY A 588 -20.79 -16.02 -8.64
C GLY A 588 -22.24 -16.18 -9.12
N LEU A 589 -22.77 -17.42 -9.09
CA LEU A 589 -24.18 -17.68 -9.36
C LEU A 589 -24.99 -17.61 -8.06
N ASP A 590 -25.95 -16.69 -7.96
CA ASP A 590 -26.94 -16.68 -6.88
C ASP A 590 -28.09 -17.65 -7.22
N GLN A 591 -27.87 -18.93 -6.94
CA GLN A 591 -28.85 -19.98 -7.17
C GLN A 591 -29.99 -19.93 -6.14
N LYS A 592 -29.66 -19.53 -4.90
CA LYS A 592 -30.61 -19.49 -3.77
C LYS A 592 -31.63 -18.36 -3.93
N GLY A 593 -31.22 -17.25 -4.57
CA GLY A 593 -32.12 -16.17 -4.98
C GLY A 593 -33.21 -16.63 -5.96
N ALA A 594 -32.89 -17.52 -6.90
CA ALA A 594 -33.83 -18.08 -7.88
C ALA A 594 -34.89 -19.01 -7.26
N GLN A 595 -34.55 -19.70 -6.17
CA GLN A 595 -35.44 -20.66 -5.51
C GLN A 595 -36.45 -20.01 -4.56
N ARG A 596 -36.31 -18.70 -4.28
CA ARG A 596 -37.29 -17.94 -3.50
C ARG A 596 -38.54 -17.68 -4.36
N LYS A 597 -39.71 -17.67 -3.74
CA LYS A 597 -41.00 -17.53 -4.44
C LYS A 597 -41.05 -16.18 -5.18
N GLY A 598 -40.99 -16.20 -6.52
CA GLY A 598 -40.91 -15.00 -7.36
C GLY A 598 -39.50 -14.41 -7.53
N GLY A 599 -38.46 -15.16 -7.17
CA GLY A 599 -37.06 -14.78 -7.37
C GLY A 599 -36.57 -15.11 -8.78
N GLU A 600 -35.74 -14.23 -9.33
CA GLU A 600 -35.05 -14.42 -10.61
C GLU A 600 -33.62 -14.86 -10.32
N GLY A 601 -33.09 -15.81 -11.10
CA GLY A 601 -31.68 -16.19 -11.03
C GLY A 601 -30.78 -15.02 -11.40
N ARG A 602 -29.65 -14.88 -10.71
CA ARG A 602 -28.70 -13.78 -10.93
C ARG A 602 -27.26 -14.23 -10.92
N ILE A 603 -26.45 -13.42 -11.58
CA ILE A 603 -25.02 -13.35 -11.32
C ILE A 603 -24.75 -12.18 -10.37
N VAL A 604 -23.96 -12.43 -9.34
CA VAL A 604 -23.57 -11.44 -8.33
C VAL A 604 -22.06 -11.42 -8.22
N GLY A 605 -21.46 -10.24 -8.04
CA GLY A 605 -20.01 -10.15 -8.05
C GLY A 605 -19.45 -8.75 -7.95
N LEU A 606 -18.20 -8.60 -8.36
CA LEU A 606 -17.49 -7.34 -8.40
C LEU A 606 -16.80 -7.18 -9.77
N ARG A 607 -16.84 -5.98 -10.32
CA ARG A 607 -16.16 -5.61 -11.55
C ARG A 607 -15.07 -4.59 -11.27
N ALA A 608 -13.88 -4.86 -11.77
CA ALA A 608 -12.82 -3.88 -11.87
C ALA A 608 -12.62 -3.41 -13.31
N LYS A 609 -12.38 -2.12 -13.50
CA LYS A 609 -11.84 -1.59 -14.74
C LYS A 609 -10.31 -1.65 -14.66
N ALA A 610 -9.66 -1.88 -15.78
CA ALA A 610 -8.23 -1.97 -15.90
C ALA A 610 -7.78 -1.35 -17.21
N VAL A 611 -6.55 -0.87 -17.22
CA VAL A 611 -5.84 -0.53 -18.45
C VAL A 611 -4.71 -1.54 -18.60
N GLU A 612 -4.68 -2.22 -19.74
CA GLU A 612 -3.61 -3.15 -20.12
C GLU A 612 -2.91 -2.60 -21.36
N SER A 613 -1.58 -2.47 -21.30
CA SER A 613 -0.74 -1.88 -22.35
C SER A 613 -0.12 -2.92 -23.28
#